data_AF-A0AAN8WTN1-F1
#
_entry.id   AF-A0AAN8WTN1-F1
#
_cell.length_a   1.000
_cell.length_b   1.000
_cell.length_c   1.000
_cell.angle_alpha   90.00
_cell.angle_beta   90.00
_cell.angle_gamma   90.00
#
_symmetry.space_group_name_H-M   'P 1'
#
loop_
_entity.id
_entity.type
_entity.pdbx_description
1 polymer ?
#
loop_
_entity_poly.entity_id
_entity_poly.type
_entity_poly.pdbx_seq_one_letter_code
_entity_poly.pdbx_strand_id
1 'polypeptide(L)'
;MARACLCNHCWTSMNGLVLFFYIYDSVQDCGHVRFSLKGQKCNQCTPPSFETPMWYPEEVQKVMTNLYYEVANNVYGFQTPPTIKNRRHGRPRANHNAKMCQGCHQGYCLRNKDSLAAH
;
A
#
# COMPACT_ATOMS: atom_id res chain seq x y z
N MET A 1 2.65 2.95 -8.09
CA MET A 1 3.95 2.31 -7.80
C MET A 1 4.53 1.74 -9.08
N ALA A 2 5.85 1.71 -9.23
CA ALA A 2 6.56 1.16 -10.40
C ALA A 2 7.65 0.18 -9.98
N ARG A 3 8.06 -0.74 -10.83
CA ARG A 3 9.20 -1.64 -10.58
C ARG A 3 9.89 -2.03 -11.88
N ALA A 4 11.21 -2.20 -11.78
CA ALA A 4 12.03 -2.92 -12.75
C ALA A 4 12.48 -4.26 -12.11
N CYS A 5 12.18 -5.41 -12.75
CA CYS A 5 12.76 -6.73 -12.38
C CYS A 5 14.16 -6.84 -13.00
N LEU A 6 14.99 -7.74 -12.47
CA LEU A 6 16.30 -8.08 -13.05
C LEU A 6 16.19 -8.61 -14.49
N CYS A 7 15.02 -9.09 -14.93
CA CYS A 7 14.78 -9.48 -16.32
C CYS A 7 14.57 -8.30 -17.29
N ASN A 8 14.90 -7.06 -16.87
CA ASN A 8 14.71 -5.84 -17.66
C ASN A 8 13.24 -5.53 -18.02
N HIS A 9 12.29 -6.16 -17.32
CA HIS A 9 10.87 -5.86 -17.44
C HIS A 9 10.47 -4.79 -16.41
N CYS A 10 9.87 -3.71 -16.90
CA CYS A 10 9.34 -2.62 -16.09
C CYS A 10 7.81 -2.59 -16.16
N TRP A 11 7.16 -2.48 -15.01
CA TRP A 11 5.70 -2.35 -14.95
C TRP A 11 5.26 -1.43 -13.82
N THR A 12 4.03 -0.93 -13.97
CA THR A 12 3.35 -0.16 -12.94
C THR A 12 2.28 -1.01 -12.28
N SER A 13 2.16 -0.89 -10.96
CA SER A 13 1.06 -1.47 -10.20
C SER A 13 0.06 -0.39 -9.83
N MET A 14 -1.20 -0.60 -10.19
CA MET A 14 -2.32 0.28 -9.85
C MET A 14 -2.91 0.03 -8.45
N ASN A 15 -2.57 -1.09 -7.83
CA ASN A 15 -3.05 -1.50 -6.50
C ASN A 15 -1.87 -1.83 -5.60
N GLY A 16 -1.00 -0.82 -5.42
CA GLY A 16 0.03 -0.89 -4.38
C GLY A 16 -0.60 -0.89 -2.99
N LEU A 17 -0.04 -1.66 -2.07
CA LEU A 17 -0.55 -1.78 -0.71
C LEU A 17 0.58 -1.56 0.29
N VAL A 18 0.33 -0.66 1.23
CA VAL A 18 1.14 -0.44 2.43
C VAL A 18 0.28 -0.66 3.65
N LEU A 19 0.84 -1.34 4.64
CA LEU A 19 0.27 -1.45 5.97
C LEU A 19 1.13 -0.63 6.92
N PHE A 20 0.49 0.17 7.77
CA PHE A 20 1.15 0.85 8.87
C PHE A 20 0.62 0.27 10.19
N PHE A 21 1.54 0.01 11.10
CA PHE A 21 1.27 -0.40 12.47
C PHE A 21 1.92 0.64 13.35
N TYR A 22 1.15 1.23 14.27
CA TYR A 22 1.67 2.23 15.19
C TYR A 22 1.17 1.96 16.60
N ILE A 23 2.01 2.28 17.57
CA ILE A 23 1.72 2.20 18.99
C ILE A 23 2.47 3.31 19.71
N TYR A 24 1.86 3.87 20.75
CA TYR A 24 2.54 4.74 21.70
C TYR A 24 2.94 3.91 22.93
N ASP A 25 4.23 3.87 23.22
CA ASP A 25 4.79 3.23 24.41
C ASP A 25 4.87 4.28 25.52
N SER A 26 3.96 4.20 26.48
CA SER A 26 3.90 5.12 27.63
C SER A 26 5.03 4.91 28.63
N VAL A 27 5.71 3.76 28.62
CA VAL A 27 6.85 3.47 29.51
C VAL A 27 8.10 4.16 29.00
N GLN A 28 8.30 4.13 27.68
CA GLN A 28 9.44 4.78 27.02
C GLN A 28 9.16 6.22 26.58
N ASP A 29 7.92 6.70 26.77
CA ASP A 29 7.41 7.99 26.28
C ASP A 29 7.74 8.22 24.79
N CYS A 30 7.54 7.20 23.96
CA CYS A 30 7.85 7.29 22.54
C CYS A 30 6.86 6.53 21.65
N GLY A 31 6.75 6.99 20.41
CA GLY A 31 5.92 6.35 19.39
C GLY A 31 6.74 5.38 18.54
N HIS A 32 6.19 4.20 18.28
CA HIS A 32 6.73 3.27 17.31
C HIS A 32 5.83 3.19 16.09
N VAL A 33 6.42 3.32 14.90
CA VAL A 33 5.76 3.06 13.63
C VAL A 33 6.52 1.98 12.88
N ARG A 34 5.81 0.93 12.48
CA ARG A 34 6.30 -0.09 11.55
C ARG A 34 5.45 -0.07 10.31
N PHE A 35 6.06 -0.35 9.16
CA PHE A 35 5.33 -0.45 7.92
C PHE A 35 5.70 -1.72 7.17
N SER A 36 4.75 -2.23 6.39
CA SER A 36 4.96 -3.35 5.48
C SER A 36 4.49 -2.97 4.09
N LEU A 37 5.44 -2.89 3.17
CA LEU A 37 5.18 -2.65 1.76
C LEU A 37 4.98 -3.99 1.04
N LYS A 38 3.82 -4.17 0.41
CA LYS A 38 3.50 -5.40 -0.31
C LYS A 38 3.98 -5.32 -1.76
N GLY A 39 4.76 -6.32 -2.15
CA GLY A 39 5.34 -6.48 -3.46
C GLY A 39 4.41 -7.08 -4.51
N GLN A 40 4.95 -7.19 -5.71
CA GLN A 40 4.31 -7.85 -6.84
C GLN A 40 5.31 -8.73 -7.58
N LYS A 41 4.84 -9.88 -8.06
CA LYS A 41 5.60 -10.75 -8.95
C LYS A 41 5.70 -10.16 -10.35
N CYS A 42 6.89 -10.26 -10.95
CA CYS A 42 7.03 -10.07 -12.38
C CYS A 42 6.36 -11.24 -13.12
N ASN A 43 5.62 -10.95 -14.20
CA ASN A 43 4.99 -11.97 -15.04
C ASN A 43 5.94 -12.61 -16.05
N GLN A 44 7.19 -12.14 -16.14
CA GLN A 44 8.22 -12.68 -17.05
C GLN A 44 9.35 -13.41 -16.31
N CYS A 45 9.56 -13.15 -15.02
CA CYS A 45 10.64 -13.76 -14.22
C CYS A 45 10.25 -15.22 -13.85
N THR A 46 11.16 -16.18 -14.07
CA THR A 46 11.00 -17.60 -13.68
C THR A 46 12.21 -18.05 -12.84
N PRO A 47 12.04 -18.51 -11.58
CA PRO A 47 10.79 -18.56 -10.83
C PRO A 47 10.29 -17.16 -10.43
N PRO A 48 8.98 -16.95 -10.25
CA PRO A 48 8.44 -15.63 -9.90
C PRO A 48 8.59 -15.33 -8.40
N SER A 49 9.39 -14.30 -8.07
CA SER A 49 9.58 -13.73 -6.73
C SER A 49 8.71 -12.48 -6.51
N PHE A 50 8.32 -12.21 -5.26
CA PHE A 50 7.72 -10.92 -4.92
C PHE A 50 8.80 -9.85 -4.86
N GLU A 51 8.61 -8.79 -5.63
CA GLU A 51 9.54 -7.68 -5.70
C GLU A 51 8.98 -6.46 -4.96
N THR A 52 9.83 -5.83 -4.15
CA THR A 52 9.50 -4.55 -3.48
C THR A 52 9.29 -3.47 -4.53
N PRO A 53 8.14 -2.77 -4.53
CA PRO A 53 7.84 -1.76 -5.52
C PRO A 53 8.53 -0.44 -5.18
N MET A 54 8.83 0.36 -6.20
CA MET A 54 9.23 1.75 -6.04
C MET A 54 8.00 2.65 -5.97
N TRP A 55 8.11 3.66 -5.12
CA TRP A 55 7.06 4.66 -4.94
C TRP A 55 7.42 5.94 -5.66
N TYR A 56 6.40 6.57 -6.22
CA TYR A 56 6.57 7.94 -6.66
C TYR A 56 6.59 8.86 -5.44
N PRO A 57 7.43 9.90 -5.41
CA PRO A 57 7.54 10.80 -4.26
C PRO A 57 6.18 11.36 -3.78
N GLU A 58 5.29 11.71 -4.72
CA GLU A 58 3.97 12.22 -4.39
C GLU A 58 3.07 11.18 -3.69
N GLU A 59 3.22 9.89 -4.01
CA GLU A 59 2.50 8.82 -3.34
C GLU A 59 3.05 8.57 -1.93
N VAL A 60 4.37 8.71 -1.74
CA VAL A 60 5.01 8.65 -0.40
C VAL A 60 4.46 9.76 0.48
N GLN A 61 4.52 11.00 0.01
CA GLN A 61 4.09 12.17 0.78
C GLN A 61 2.63 12.00 1.23
N LYS A 62 1.75 11.62 0.29
CA LYS A 62 0.32 11.41 0.58
C LYS A 62 0.08 10.39 1.69
N VAL A 63 0.72 9.21 1.64
CA VAL A 63 0.46 8.19 2.67
C VAL A 63 1.10 8.54 4.00
N MET A 64 2.23 9.25 4.01
CA MET A 64 2.86 9.74 5.24
C MET A 64 2.00 10.83 5.88
N THR A 65 1.38 11.73 5.09
CA THR A 65 0.39 12.70 5.57
C THR A 65 -0.83 12.00 6.18
N ASN A 66 -1.37 10.97 5.51
CA ASN A 66 -2.48 10.20 6.06
C ASN A 66 -2.10 9.51 7.38
N LEU A 67 -0.91 8.93 7.47
CA LEU A 67 -0.41 8.32 8.72
C LEU A 67 -0.31 9.38 9.83
N TYR A 68 0.24 10.56 9.52
CA TYR A 68 0.33 11.65 10.47
C TYR A 68 -1.05 12.05 11.01
N TYR A 69 -2.05 12.20 10.13
CA TYR A 69 -3.42 12.52 10.56
C TYR A 69 -4.03 11.41 11.42
N GLU A 70 -3.88 10.15 11.04
CA GLU A 70 -4.36 9.01 11.85
C GLU A 70 -3.72 9.00 13.25
N VAL A 71 -2.42 9.21 13.35
CA VAL A 71 -1.72 9.24 14.65
C VAL A 71 -2.15 10.47 15.46
N ALA A 72 -2.19 11.66 14.85
CA ALA A 72 -2.62 12.90 15.50
C ALA A 72 -4.04 12.79 16.08
N ASN A 73 -4.97 12.17 15.34
CA ASN A 73 -6.33 11.97 15.80
C ASN A 73 -6.45 10.85 16.85
N ASN A 74 -5.91 9.67 16.58
CA ASN A 74 -6.17 8.49 17.41
C ASN A 74 -5.30 8.42 18.66
N VAL A 75 -4.08 9.00 18.64
CA VAL A 75 -3.15 8.98 19.78
C VAL A 75 -3.24 10.28 20.57
N TYR A 76 -3.31 11.42 19.89
CA TYR A 76 -3.26 12.75 20.54
C TYR A 76 -4.61 13.46 20.62
N GLY A 77 -5.67 12.92 20.01
CA GLY A 77 -7.03 13.49 20.09
C GLY A 77 -7.24 14.75 19.25
N PHE A 78 -6.36 15.06 18.30
CA PHE A 78 -6.50 16.23 17.44
C PHE A 78 -7.54 16.01 16.34
N GLN A 79 -8.34 17.03 16.02
CA GLN A 79 -9.18 17.00 14.84
C GLN A 79 -8.32 17.12 13.57
N THR A 80 -8.42 16.13 12.70
CA THR A 80 -7.62 16.09 11.46
C THR A 80 -8.48 16.07 10.21
N PRO A 81 -7.95 16.54 9.05
CA PRO A 81 -8.64 16.43 7.78
C PRO A 81 -8.96 14.98 7.39
N PRO A 82 -9.96 14.75 6.50
CA PRO A 82 -10.23 13.43 5.96
C PRO A 82 -9.03 12.82 5.22
N THR A 83 -8.93 11.50 5.25
CA THR A 83 -7.88 10.75 4.53
C THR A 83 -7.85 11.10 3.04
N ILE A 84 -6.66 11.39 2.51
CA ILE A 84 -6.44 11.68 1.10
C ILE A 84 -6.54 10.37 0.31
N LYS A 85 -7.65 10.18 -0.43
CA LYS A 85 -7.95 8.95 -1.19
C LYS A 85 -7.65 9.05 -2.69
N ASN A 86 -7.30 10.24 -3.18
CA ASN A 86 -7.03 10.46 -4.60
C ASN A 86 -5.87 9.59 -5.07
N ARG A 87 -6.10 8.84 -6.14
CA ARG A 87 -5.08 8.04 -6.80
C ARG A 87 -4.47 8.87 -7.93
N ARG A 88 -3.18 8.73 -8.17
CA ARG A 88 -2.56 9.28 -9.38
C ARG A 88 -3.31 8.77 -10.61
N HIS A 89 -3.61 9.68 -11.53
CA HIS A 89 -4.13 9.34 -12.84
C HIS A 89 -3.09 8.48 -13.58
N GLY A 90 -3.36 7.19 -13.67
CA GLY A 90 -2.61 6.25 -14.49
C GLY A 90 -3.41 5.88 -15.73
N ARG A 91 -2.71 5.50 -16.80
CA ARG A 91 -3.30 4.70 -17.90
C ARG A 91 -2.90 3.24 -17.69
N PRO A 92 -3.56 2.48 -16.79
CA PRO A 92 -3.25 1.08 -16.63
C PRO A 92 -3.36 0.35 -17.95
N ARG A 93 -2.31 -0.37 -18.32
CA ARG A 93 -2.33 -1.26 -19.48
C ARG A 93 -3.04 -2.59 -19.18
N ALA A 94 -3.25 -2.91 -17.90
CA ALA A 94 -3.85 -4.16 -17.46
C ALA A 94 -4.59 -4.00 -16.12
N ASN A 95 -5.58 -4.86 -15.92
CA ASN A 95 -6.30 -5.00 -14.64
C ASN A 95 -5.42 -5.64 -13.57
N HIS A 96 -5.82 -5.46 -12.31
CA HIS A 96 -5.15 -6.04 -11.17
C HIS A 96 -5.13 -7.58 -11.23
N ASN A 97 -3.95 -8.19 -11.12
CA ASN A 97 -3.79 -9.64 -11.09
C ASN A 97 -3.48 -10.13 -9.65
N ALA A 98 -4.49 -10.73 -9.02
CA ALA A 98 -4.40 -11.24 -7.65
C ALA A 98 -3.31 -12.31 -7.47
N LYS A 99 -3.05 -13.15 -8.49
CA LYS A 99 -2.01 -14.20 -8.44
C LYS A 99 -0.61 -13.62 -8.39
N MET A 100 -0.41 -12.37 -8.80
CA MET A 100 0.88 -11.70 -8.78
C MET A 100 1.03 -10.71 -7.61
N CYS A 101 -0.05 -10.39 -6.90
CA CYS A 101 -0.04 -9.40 -5.83
C CYS A 101 0.23 -10.04 -4.46
N GLN A 102 1.28 -9.60 -3.75
CA GLN A 102 1.60 -10.12 -2.43
C GLN A 102 0.48 -9.82 -1.42
N GLY A 103 -0.19 -8.66 -1.54
CA GLY A 103 -1.32 -8.30 -0.70
C GLY A 103 -2.50 -9.27 -0.84
N CYS A 104 -2.82 -9.71 -2.07
CA CYS A 104 -3.85 -10.71 -2.30
C CYS A 104 -3.46 -12.09 -1.75
N HIS A 105 -2.20 -12.50 -1.96
CA HIS A 105 -1.67 -13.75 -1.41
C HIS A 105 -1.76 -13.80 0.12
N GLN A 106 -1.61 -12.64 0.77
CA GLN A 106 -1.69 -12.50 2.22
C GLN A 106 -3.09 -12.08 2.73
N GLY A 107 -4.09 -11.97 1.84
CA GLY A 107 -5.47 -11.62 2.22
C GLY A 107 -5.72 -10.16 2.61
N TYR A 108 -4.75 -9.25 2.41
CA TYR A 108 -4.88 -7.84 2.81
C TYR A 108 -5.56 -6.96 1.76
N CYS A 109 -5.54 -7.36 0.49
CA CYS A 109 -6.26 -6.61 -0.52
C CYS A 109 -7.76 -6.77 -0.29
N LEU A 110 -8.46 -5.66 -0.05
CA LEU A 110 -9.91 -5.62 -0.07
C LEU A 110 -10.37 -6.11 -1.45
N ARG A 111 -10.92 -7.33 -1.53
CA ARG A 111 -11.74 -7.72 -2.68
C ARG A 111 -12.83 -6.66 -2.79
N ASN A 112 -13.16 -6.23 -4.01
CA ASN A 112 -14.28 -5.30 -4.22
C ASN A 112 -15.44 -5.66 -3.29
N LYS A 113 -15.88 -4.72 -2.46
CA LYS A 113 -17.13 -4.82 -1.72
C LYS A 113 -18.32 -4.66 -2.68
N ASP A 114 -18.34 -5.45 -3.75
CA ASP A 114 -19.47 -5.59 -4.68
C ASP A 114 -20.19 -6.94 -4.50
N SER A 115 -19.85 -7.71 -3.45
CA SER A 115 -20.45 -9.04 -3.18
C SER A 115 -21.04 -9.20 -1.78
N LEU A 116 -21.25 -8.12 -1.03
CA LEU A 116 -21.90 -8.14 0.29
C LEU A 116 -23.11 -7.18 0.36
N ALA A 117 -23.71 -6.86 -0.79
CA ALA A 117 -25.02 -6.21 -0.91
C ALA A 117 -26.03 -7.12 -1.63
N ALA A 118 -25.91 -8.43 -1.44
CA ALA A 118 -26.91 -9.41 -1.83
C ALA A 118 -26.93 -10.49 -0.76
N HIS A 119 -27.67 -10.22 0.32
CA HIS A 119 -28.52 -11.12 1.11
C HIS A 119 -29.02 -10.34 2.32
#